data_AF-A0A2H9SC53-F1
#
_entry.id   AF-A0A2H9SC53-F1
#
_cell.length_a   1.000
_cell.length_b   1.000
_cell.length_c   1.000
_cell.angle_alpha   90.00
_cell.angle_beta   90.00
_cell.angle_gamma   90.00
#
_symmetry.space_group_name_H-M   'P 1'
#
loop_
_entity.id
_entity.type
_entity.pdbx_description
1 polymer ?
#
loop_
_entity_poly.entity_id
_entity_poly.type
_entity_poly.pdbx_seq_one_letter_code
_entity_poly.pdbx_strand_id
1 'polypeptide(L)'
;MKRLLFVLLAACLVAGISSDEAAQKASAYLLDEPATSLSSPLEVGVASYWVFYNPIYSSSAAKIIVAVEDESGDLVYDAEKLSSIAAEAYDYSVIEEYLKAQGYSFAQLSPALNSAVLTLQKNQASLYEIESKTITAYPDISFEELSSSLEELLEQTDETAILASEGEAQQRIFESDYTSSSLDQLYRYYGSEMDALGTLFDAYDSFSNELTELQSRVYSTVPDPDNKNLYEALDALRDVGLTQLYSKFRSSNPRSTLSVLQGRKENWVKDSVASFTYRRNRIDSTALYSVEIQRFN
;
A
#
# COMPACT_ATOMS: atom_id res chain seq x y z
N MET A 1 16.64 -24.70 -61.49
CA MET A 1 17.47 -24.65 -60.27
C MET A 1 17.07 -23.43 -59.45
N LYS A 2 16.23 -23.64 -58.42
CA LYS A 2 15.86 -22.61 -57.44
C LYS A 2 16.94 -22.56 -56.37
N ARG A 3 17.55 -21.40 -56.12
CA ARG A 3 18.33 -21.15 -54.88
C ARG A 3 17.43 -20.34 -53.96
N LEU A 4 16.92 -21.00 -52.93
CA LEU A 4 16.33 -20.33 -51.76
C LEU A 4 17.47 -19.67 -50.99
N LEU A 5 17.44 -18.34 -50.88
CA LEU A 5 18.27 -17.60 -49.94
C LEU A 5 17.49 -17.56 -48.61
N PHE A 6 17.91 -18.37 -47.65
CA PHE A 6 17.42 -18.28 -46.27
C PHE A 6 18.15 -17.11 -45.61
N VAL A 7 17.46 -15.98 -45.43
CA VAL A 7 17.92 -14.91 -44.53
C VAL A 7 17.51 -15.33 -43.13
N LEU A 8 18.47 -15.83 -42.35
CA LEU A 8 18.32 -15.99 -40.91
C LEU A 8 18.35 -14.59 -40.28
N LEU A 9 17.19 -14.07 -39.86
CA LEU A 9 17.14 -13.03 -38.83
C LEU A 9 17.48 -13.70 -37.50
N ALA A 10 18.71 -13.56 -37.04
CA ALA A 10 19.04 -13.83 -35.64
C ALA A 10 18.49 -12.64 -34.84
N ALA A 11 17.35 -12.85 -34.16
CA ALA A 11 16.96 -11.96 -33.08
C ALA A 11 18.06 -12.07 -32.00
N CYS A 12 18.88 -11.02 -31.87
CA CYS A 12 19.73 -10.87 -30.71
C CYS A 12 18.79 -10.63 -29.52
N LEU A 13 18.45 -11.70 -28.82
CA LEU A 13 18.00 -11.60 -27.43
C LEU A 13 19.21 -11.09 -26.66
N VAL A 14 19.31 -9.77 -26.48
CA VAL A 14 20.19 -9.21 -25.48
C VAL A 14 19.57 -9.61 -24.14
N ALA A 15 20.09 -10.66 -23.53
CA ALA A 15 19.70 -11.02 -22.18
C ALA A 15 20.24 -9.92 -21.25
N GLY A 16 19.35 -9.32 -20.45
CA GLY A 16 19.73 -8.37 -19.42
C GLY A 16 20.71 -9.00 -18.41
N ILE A 17 21.41 -8.15 -17.67
CA ILE A 17 22.35 -8.58 -16.64
C ILE A 17 21.61 -9.25 -15.47
N SER A 18 22.31 -10.12 -14.75
CA SER A 18 21.76 -10.74 -13.54
C SER A 18 21.70 -9.77 -12.36
N SER A 19 20.80 -10.04 -11.39
CA SER A 19 20.76 -9.32 -10.12
C SER A 19 22.11 -9.35 -9.37
N ASP A 20 22.82 -10.49 -9.40
CA ASP A 20 24.14 -10.63 -8.78
C ASP A 20 25.19 -9.74 -9.45
N GLU A 21 25.17 -9.66 -10.79
CA GLU A 21 26.06 -8.76 -11.53
C GLU A 21 25.76 -7.29 -11.21
N ALA A 22 24.48 -6.92 -11.16
CA ALA A 22 24.05 -5.57 -10.79
C ALA A 22 24.49 -5.23 -9.36
N ALA A 23 24.31 -6.16 -8.42
CA ALA A 23 24.71 -5.98 -7.02
C ALA A 23 26.23 -5.82 -6.88
N GLN A 24 27.02 -6.57 -7.64
CA GLN A 24 28.48 -6.41 -7.68
C GLN A 24 28.87 -5.01 -8.14
N LYS A 25 28.23 -4.49 -9.19
CA LYS A 25 28.48 -3.13 -9.69
C LYS A 25 28.05 -2.05 -8.68
N ALA A 26 26.93 -2.27 -7.98
CA ALA A 26 26.46 -1.33 -6.97
C ALA A 26 27.29 -1.34 -5.67
N SER A 27 27.90 -2.47 -5.31
CA SER A 27 28.55 -2.70 -4.00
C SER A 27 29.57 -1.63 -3.62
N ALA A 28 30.37 -1.14 -4.57
CA ALA A 28 31.38 -0.11 -4.34
C ALA A 28 30.79 1.21 -3.85
N TYR A 29 29.52 1.48 -4.17
CA TYR A 29 28.82 2.71 -3.81
C TYR A 29 28.01 2.55 -2.53
N LEU A 30 27.65 1.33 -2.15
CA LEU A 30 26.83 1.06 -0.95
C LEU A 30 27.65 1.10 0.37
N LEU A 31 28.96 0.85 0.33
CA LEU A 31 29.92 1.03 1.44
C LEU A 31 29.41 0.54 2.82
N ASP A 32 28.99 -0.73 2.90
CA ASP A 32 28.50 -1.41 4.11
C ASP A 32 27.22 -0.82 4.77
N GLU A 33 26.56 0.14 4.11
CA GLU A 33 25.24 0.59 4.56
C GLU A 33 24.19 -0.51 4.37
N PRO A 34 23.18 -0.60 5.24
CA PRO A 34 22.06 -1.50 5.04
C PRO A 34 21.27 -1.07 3.80
N ALA A 35 21.51 -1.75 2.68
CA ALA A 35 20.80 -1.57 1.43
C ALA A 35 19.87 -2.76 1.18
N THR A 36 18.70 -2.47 0.65
CA THR A 36 17.78 -3.44 0.07
C THR A 36 17.77 -3.27 -1.45
N SER A 37 17.09 -4.17 -2.15
CA SER A 37 16.89 -4.09 -3.60
C SER A 37 15.43 -4.31 -3.95
N LEU A 38 15.05 -3.84 -5.13
CA LEU A 38 13.82 -4.32 -5.77
C LEU A 38 13.97 -5.82 -6.11
N SER A 39 12.86 -6.52 -6.16
CA SER A 39 12.79 -7.95 -6.52
C SER A 39 13.05 -8.23 -8.00
N SER A 40 12.80 -7.25 -8.86
CA SER A 40 12.99 -7.30 -10.32
C SER A 40 13.48 -5.95 -10.84
N PRO A 41 14.05 -5.88 -12.07
CA PRO A 41 14.34 -4.61 -12.71
C PRO A 41 13.07 -3.78 -12.87
N LEU A 42 13.12 -2.52 -12.48
CA LEU A 42 12.01 -1.58 -12.63
C LEU A 42 12.14 -0.79 -13.93
N GLU A 43 11.11 -0.81 -14.77
CA GLU A 43 11.05 -0.01 -15.99
C GLU A 43 10.72 1.46 -15.65
N VAL A 44 11.67 2.36 -15.95
CA VAL A 44 11.50 3.80 -15.80
C VAL A 44 11.84 4.48 -17.12
N GLY A 45 10.80 4.99 -17.78
CA GLY A 45 10.91 5.57 -19.12
C GLY A 45 11.02 4.49 -20.19
N VAL A 46 12.18 4.39 -20.85
CA VAL A 46 12.42 3.46 -21.97
C VAL A 46 13.39 2.33 -21.65
N ALA A 47 13.79 2.20 -20.39
CA ALA A 47 14.76 1.21 -19.95
C ALA A 47 14.45 0.75 -18.52
N SER A 48 15.03 -0.41 -18.14
CA SER A 48 14.80 -1.06 -16.85
C SER A 48 16.06 -1.04 -16.00
N TYR A 49 15.89 -1.01 -14.67
CA TYR A 49 17.01 -0.86 -13.73
C TYR A 49 16.91 -1.82 -12.56
N TRP A 50 18.02 -2.45 -12.23
CA TRP A 50 18.25 -2.99 -10.90
C TRP A 50 18.51 -1.83 -9.94
N VAL A 51 17.70 -1.73 -8.88
CA VAL A 51 17.74 -0.61 -7.93
C VAL A 51 18.09 -1.11 -6.54
N PHE A 52 19.12 -0.51 -5.95
CA PHE A 52 19.61 -0.77 -4.61
C PHE A 52 19.50 0.52 -3.80
N TYR A 53 18.88 0.47 -2.62
CA TYR A 53 18.57 1.68 -1.87
C TYR A 53 18.50 1.42 -0.37
N ASN A 54 18.61 2.48 0.44
CA ASN A 54 18.34 2.37 1.87
C ASN A 54 16.83 2.37 2.17
N PRO A 55 16.35 1.51 3.08
CA PRO A 55 14.98 1.54 3.56
C PRO A 55 14.49 2.94 3.98
N ILE A 56 13.21 3.24 3.81
CA ILE A 56 12.64 4.56 4.12
C ILE A 56 12.69 4.86 5.63
N TYR A 57 12.69 3.82 6.45
CA TYR A 57 12.88 3.90 7.91
C TYR A 57 14.32 3.68 8.39
N SER A 58 15.28 3.57 7.47
CA SER A 58 16.69 3.37 7.84
C SER A 58 17.18 4.47 8.78
N SER A 59 17.85 4.08 9.86
CA SER A 59 18.52 4.98 10.81
C SER A 59 19.84 5.54 10.27
N SER A 60 20.25 5.13 9.06
CA SER A 60 21.47 5.66 8.43
C SER A 60 21.36 7.17 8.25
N ALA A 61 22.43 7.86 8.61
CA ALA A 61 22.57 9.30 8.46
C ALA A 61 22.67 9.72 6.98
N ALA A 62 23.02 8.79 6.08
CA ALA A 62 23.02 8.99 4.65
C ALA A 62 21.95 8.10 4.00
N LYS A 63 21.09 8.69 3.18
CA LYS A 63 20.24 7.94 2.26
C LYS A 63 21.04 7.70 1.00
N ILE A 64 20.94 6.53 0.39
CA ILE A 64 21.59 6.22 -0.87
C ILE A 64 20.64 5.49 -1.80
N ILE A 65 20.83 5.77 -3.09
CA ILE A 65 20.31 4.96 -4.17
C ILE A 65 21.42 4.69 -5.18
N VAL A 66 21.42 3.47 -5.72
CA VAL A 66 22.27 3.06 -6.83
C VAL A 66 21.37 2.33 -7.82
N ALA A 67 21.43 2.73 -9.08
CA ALA A 67 20.70 2.09 -10.17
C ALA A 67 21.68 1.59 -11.23
N VAL A 68 21.45 0.36 -11.68
CA VAL A 68 22.21 -0.30 -12.75
C VAL A 68 21.23 -0.66 -13.85
N GLU A 69 21.47 -0.16 -15.06
CA GLU A 69 20.63 -0.43 -16.22
C GLU A 69 20.70 -1.91 -16.59
N ASP A 70 19.54 -2.54 -16.80
CA ASP A 70 19.41 -3.98 -16.98
C ASP A 70 20.06 -4.47 -18.27
N GLU A 71 19.91 -3.74 -19.38
CA GLU A 71 20.45 -4.18 -20.68
C GLU A 71 21.97 -4.00 -20.80
N SER A 72 22.48 -2.84 -20.39
CA SER A 72 23.90 -2.48 -20.52
C SER A 72 24.74 -2.95 -19.32
N GLY A 73 24.09 -3.08 -18.16
CA GLY A 73 24.74 -3.20 -16.88
C GLY A 73 25.49 -1.94 -16.45
N ASP A 74 25.23 -0.78 -17.05
CA ASP A 74 25.89 0.46 -16.69
C ASP A 74 25.24 1.13 -15.48
N LEU A 75 26.05 1.82 -14.67
CA LEU A 75 25.57 2.62 -13.55
C LEU A 75 24.90 3.90 -14.05
N VAL A 76 23.75 4.24 -13.45
CA VAL A 76 23.05 5.48 -13.75
C VAL A 76 23.71 6.64 -13.00
N TYR A 77 24.41 7.47 -13.75
CA TYR A 77 25.11 8.65 -13.22
C TYR A 77 24.38 9.97 -13.44
N ASP A 78 23.43 9.99 -14.37
CA ASP A 78 22.63 11.17 -14.64
C ASP A 78 21.70 11.46 -13.46
N ALA A 79 21.81 12.66 -12.88
CA ALA A 79 21.13 12.99 -11.63
C ALA A 79 19.61 13.12 -11.81
N GLU A 80 19.14 13.56 -12.97
CA GLU A 80 17.70 13.67 -13.26
C GLU A 80 17.09 12.27 -13.40
N LYS A 81 17.71 11.42 -14.22
CA LYS A 81 17.32 10.00 -14.39
C LYS A 81 17.35 9.25 -13.07
N LEU A 82 18.41 9.42 -12.28
CA LEU A 82 18.52 8.78 -10.96
C LEU A 82 17.48 9.31 -9.97
N SER A 83 17.11 10.59 -10.04
CA SER A 83 16.04 11.16 -9.21
C SER A 83 14.68 10.54 -9.53
N SER A 84 14.38 10.33 -10.81
CA SER A 84 13.15 9.62 -11.22
C SER A 84 13.14 8.19 -10.70
N ILE A 85 14.23 7.44 -10.88
CA ILE A 85 14.33 6.06 -10.36
C ILE A 85 14.21 6.04 -8.82
N ALA A 86 14.76 7.04 -8.14
CA ALA A 86 14.64 7.18 -6.69
C ALA A 86 13.21 7.47 -6.23
N ALA A 87 12.48 8.29 -6.97
CA ALA A 87 11.07 8.55 -6.68
C ALA A 87 10.24 7.27 -6.73
N GLU A 88 10.48 6.40 -7.72
CA GLU A 88 9.78 5.12 -7.83
C GLU A 88 10.21 4.13 -6.74
N ALA A 89 11.51 4.02 -6.46
CA ALA A 89 12.01 3.16 -5.39
C ALA A 89 11.42 3.56 -4.02
N TYR A 90 11.22 4.86 -3.79
CA TYR A 90 10.56 5.37 -2.59
C TYR A 90 9.10 4.91 -2.49
N ASP A 91 8.31 5.06 -3.56
CA ASP A 91 6.90 4.65 -3.56
C ASP A 91 6.75 3.14 -3.35
N TYR A 92 7.61 2.34 -4.01
CA TYR A 92 7.69 0.91 -3.77
C TYR A 92 8.01 0.59 -2.31
N SER A 93 8.95 1.30 -1.70
CA SER A 93 9.32 1.12 -0.29
C SER A 93 8.17 1.45 0.67
N VAL A 94 7.37 2.48 0.36
CA VAL A 94 6.17 2.78 1.14
C VAL A 94 5.17 1.62 1.06
N ILE A 95 5.01 0.99 -0.10
CA ILE A 95 4.14 -0.18 -0.24
C ILE A 95 4.67 -1.37 0.56
N GLU A 96 5.94 -1.74 0.39
CA GLU A 96 6.50 -2.93 1.04
C GLU A 96 6.75 -2.74 2.55
N GLU A 97 7.47 -1.68 2.93
CA GLU A 97 7.97 -1.48 4.29
C GLU A 97 6.94 -0.85 5.23
N TYR A 98 5.93 -0.18 4.67
CA TYR A 98 4.85 0.40 5.45
C TYR A 98 3.53 -0.32 5.24
N LEU A 99 2.93 -0.29 4.05
CA LEU A 99 1.57 -0.81 3.86
C LEU A 99 1.50 -2.32 4.09
N LYS A 100 2.30 -3.11 3.36
CA LYS A 100 2.32 -4.58 3.50
C LYS A 100 2.83 -5.01 4.88
N ALA A 101 3.93 -4.43 5.35
CA ALA A 101 4.49 -4.76 6.67
C ALA A 101 3.53 -4.44 7.83
N GLN A 102 2.77 -3.35 7.74
CA GLN A 102 1.73 -3.02 8.70
C GLN A 102 0.43 -3.77 8.44
N GLY A 103 0.36 -4.68 7.47
CA GLY A 103 -0.79 -5.54 7.20
C GLY A 103 -1.98 -4.82 6.55
N TYR A 104 -1.71 -3.84 5.70
CA TYR A 104 -2.68 -3.12 4.86
C TYR A 104 -2.62 -3.55 3.40
N SER A 105 -2.07 -4.74 3.11
CA SER A 105 -2.09 -5.26 1.75
C SER A 105 -3.52 -5.56 1.31
N PHE A 106 -3.83 -5.38 0.02
CA PHE A 106 -5.15 -5.71 -0.53
C PHE A 106 -5.57 -7.16 -0.25
N ALA A 107 -4.63 -8.10 -0.32
CA ALA A 107 -4.85 -9.50 -0.01
C ALA A 107 -5.26 -9.77 1.46
N GLN A 108 -4.94 -8.87 2.39
CA GLN A 108 -5.38 -8.95 3.79
C GLN A 108 -6.71 -8.23 4.02
N LEU A 109 -6.93 -7.11 3.33
CA LEU A 109 -8.13 -6.29 3.48
C LEU A 109 -9.35 -6.95 2.84
N SER A 110 -9.21 -7.40 1.58
CA SER A 110 -10.32 -7.92 0.76
C SER A 110 -11.12 -9.04 1.45
N PRO A 111 -10.51 -10.10 2.02
CA PRO A 111 -11.28 -11.13 2.71
C PRO A 111 -12.05 -10.62 3.95
N ALA A 112 -11.46 -9.70 4.71
CA ALA A 112 -12.08 -9.14 5.90
C ALA A 112 -13.30 -8.26 5.53
N LEU A 113 -13.14 -7.40 4.53
CA LEU A 113 -14.20 -6.52 4.03
C LEU A 113 -15.36 -7.32 3.41
N ASN A 114 -15.05 -8.30 2.54
CA ASN A 114 -16.07 -9.17 1.96
C ASN A 114 -16.86 -9.96 3.03
N SER A 115 -16.19 -10.42 4.08
CA SER A 115 -16.87 -11.06 5.21
C SER A 115 -17.76 -10.07 5.97
N ALA A 116 -17.32 -8.82 6.13
CA ALA A 116 -18.09 -7.78 6.79
C ALA A 116 -19.36 -7.42 6.01
N VAL A 117 -19.31 -7.32 4.67
CA VAL A 117 -20.49 -7.12 3.81
C VAL A 117 -21.56 -8.19 4.10
N LEU A 118 -21.17 -9.46 4.14
CA LEU A 118 -22.09 -10.57 4.41
C LEU A 118 -22.69 -10.50 5.82
N THR A 119 -21.91 -10.07 6.81
CA THR A 119 -22.40 -9.89 8.18
C THR A 119 -23.37 -8.71 8.26
N LEU A 120 -23.05 -7.58 7.64
CA LEU A 120 -23.90 -6.39 7.62
C LEU A 120 -25.24 -6.64 6.92
N GLN A 121 -25.26 -7.37 5.81
CA GLN A 121 -26.51 -7.79 5.14
C GLN A 121 -27.40 -8.64 6.07
N LYS A 122 -26.80 -9.54 6.87
CA LYS A 122 -27.53 -10.33 7.88
C LYS A 122 -28.03 -9.45 9.03
N ASN A 123 -27.22 -8.50 9.47
CA ASN A 123 -27.59 -7.56 10.53
C ASN A 123 -28.74 -6.66 10.07
N GLN A 124 -28.76 -6.24 8.81
CA GLN A 124 -29.86 -5.45 8.24
C GLN A 124 -31.18 -6.23 8.22
N ALA A 125 -31.16 -7.49 7.77
CA ALA A 125 -32.33 -8.36 7.85
C ALA A 125 -32.80 -8.58 9.29
N SER A 126 -31.86 -8.78 10.22
CA SER A 126 -32.15 -8.95 11.65
C SER A 126 -32.75 -7.69 12.27
N LEU A 127 -32.25 -6.51 11.89
CA LEU A 127 -32.76 -5.22 12.33
C LEU A 127 -34.22 -5.02 11.89
N TYR A 128 -34.55 -5.30 10.63
CA TYR A 128 -35.93 -5.23 10.14
C TYR A 128 -36.87 -6.19 10.88
N GLU A 129 -36.40 -7.40 11.22
CA GLU A 129 -37.20 -8.33 12.04
C GLU A 129 -37.42 -7.82 13.47
N ILE A 130 -36.39 -7.24 14.09
CA ILE A 130 -36.48 -6.65 15.43
C ILE A 130 -37.46 -5.46 15.40
N GLU A 131 -37.30 -4.56 14.44
CA GLU A 131 -38.15 -3.39 14.24
C GLU A 131 -39.62 -3.78 14.06
N SER A 132 -39.91 -4.70 13.13
CA SER A 132 -41.28 -5.14 12.84
C SER A 132 -42.00 -5.69 14.07
N LYS A 133 -41.31 -6.48 14.90
CA LYS A 133 -41.84 -7.02 16.15
C LYS A 133 -41.99 -5.92 17.21
N THR A 134 -41.06 -4.98 17.26
CA THR A 134 -41.02 -3.93 18.29
C THR A 134 -42.10 -2.88 18.06
N ILE A 135 -42.24 -2.33 16.86
CA ILE A 135 -43.19 -1.24 16.57
C ILE A 135 -44.65 -1.66 16.81
N THR A 136 -44.96 -2.95 16.63
CA THR A 136 -46.30 -3.49 16.94
C THR A 136 -46.65 -3.37 18.42
N ALA A 137 -45.66 -3.55 19.32
CA ALA A 137 -45.86 -3.51 20.76
C ALA A 137 -45.52 -2.14 21.38
N TYR A 138 -44.56 -1.42 20.78
CA TYR A 138 -43.94 -0.20 21.29
C TYR A 138 -43.80 0.83 20.15
N PRO A 139 -44.90 1.45 19.71
CA PRO A 139 -44.92 2.30 18.51
C PRO A 139 -44.11 3.59 18.63
N ASP A 140 -43.77 4.01 19.85
CA ASP A 140 -42.96 5.21 20.12
C ASP A 140 -41.44 4.95 20.01
N ILE A 141 -41.02 3.70 19.79
CA ILE A 141 -39.61 3.35 19.55
C ILE A 141 -39.30 3.48 18.06
N SER A 142 -38.43 4.42 17.71
CA SER A 142 -37.94 4.59 16.34
C SER A 142 -36.62 3.84 16.11
N PHE A 143 -36.52 3.19 14.95
CA PHE A 143 -35.32 2.52 14.45
C PHE A 143 -34.67 3.28 13.28
N GLU A 144 -35.25 4.40 12.85
CA GLU A 144 -34.87 5.13 11.63
C GLU A 144 -33.38 5.49 11.57
N GLU A 145 -32.85 6.08 12.64
CA GLU A 145 -31.43 6.49 12.73
C GLU A 145 -30.48 5.28 12.68
N LEU A 146 -30.82 4.20 13.37
CA LEU A 146 -30.03 2.96 13.36
C LEU A 146 -30.07 2.27 12.00
N SER A 147 -31.25 2.22 11.36
CA SER A 147 -31.41 1.64 10.02
C SER A 147 -30.62 2.44 8.98
N SER A 148 -30.70 3.78 9.03
CA SER A 148 -29.95 4.65 8.13
C SER A 148 -28.44 4.51 8.30
N SER A 149 -27.94 4.47 9.53
CA SER A 149 -26.51 4.32 9.80
C SER A 149 -25.97 2.92 9.45
N LEU A 150 -26.79 1.87 9.60
CA LEU A 150 -26.44 0.52 9.16
C LEU A 150 -26.40 0.42 7.63
N GLU A 151 -27.33 1.09 6.93
CA GLU A 151 -27.33 1.18 5.46
C GLU A 151 -26.08 1.89 4.94
N GLU A 152 -25.72 3.03 5.52
CA GLU A 152 -24.49 3.75 5.19
C GLU A 152 -23.24 2.90 5.48
N LEU A 153 -23.18 2.24 6.63
CA LEU A 153 -22.07 1.34 6.96
C LEU A 153 -21.94 0.19 5.95
N LEU A 154 -23.06 -0.39 5.51
CA LEU A 154 -23.06 -1.44 4.49
C LEU A 154 -22.55 -0.90 3.14
N GLU A 155 -23.04 0.25 2.70
CA GLU A 155 -22.60 0.90 1.45
C GLU A 155 -21.09 1.17 1.48
N GLN A 156 -20.59 1.81 2.54
CA GLN A 156 -19.17 2.10 2.68
C GLN A 156 -18.31 0.83 2.78
N THR A 157 -18.83 -0.24 3.40
CA THR A 157 -18.11 -1.53 3.44
C THR A 157 -18.04 -2.16 2.05
N ASP A 158 -19.12 -2.11 1.27
CA ASP A 158 -19.17 -2.65 -0.09
C ASP A 158 -18.24 -1.88 -1.04
N GLU A 159 -18.29 -0.54 -1.02
CA GLU A 159 -17.40 0.32 -1.79
C GLU A 159 -15.92 0.05 -1.48
N THR A 160 -15.58 -0.05 -0.19
CA THR A 160 -14.22 -0.37 0.24
C THR A 160 -13.82 -1.79 -0.17
N ALA A 161 -14.72 -2.76 -0.09
CA ALA A 161 -14.45 -4.14 -0.53
C ALA A 161 -14.15 -4.23 -2.03
N ILE A 162 -14.90 -3.48 -2.85
CA ILE A 162 -14.68 -3.38 -4.30
C ILE A 162 -13.29 -2.78 -4.57
N LEU A 163 -12.97 -1.66 -3.92
CA LEU A 163 -11.70 -0.99 -4.08
C LEU A 163 -10.51 -1.88 -3.67
N ALA A 164 -10.64 -2.63 -2.58
CA ALA A 164 -9.63 -3.59 -2.17
C ALA A 164 -9.42 -4.72 -3.21
N SER A 165 -10.50 -5.20 -3.83
CA SER A 165 -10.45 -6.22 -4.88
C SER A 165 -9.79 -5.69 -6.17
N GLU A 166 -10.13 -4.47 -6.57
CA GLU A 166 -9.50 -3.80 -7.71
C GLU A 166 -8.02 -3.51 -7.44
N GLY A 167 -7.69 -3.08 -6.22
CA GLY A 167 -6.31 -2.88 -5.77
C GLY A 167 -5.47 -4.16 -5.83
N GLU A 168 -6.05 -5.32 -5.50
CA GLU A 168 -5.38 -6.62 -5.68
C GLU A 168 -5.08 -6.90 -7.16
N ALA A 169 -5.98 -6.53 -8.08
CA ALA A 169 -5.72 -6.63 -9.51
C ALA A 169 -4.58 -5.70 -9.96
N GLN A 170 -4.53 -4.47 -9.45
CA GLN A 170 -3.41 -3.55 -9.71
C GLN A 170 -2.08 -4.06 -9.18
N GLN A 171 -2.09 -4.67 -7.98
CA GLN A 171 -0.91 -5.30 -7.41
C GLN A 171 -0.37 -6.39 -8.33
N ARG A 172 -1.25 -7.24 -8.89
CA ARG A 172 -0.87 -8.27 -9.87
C ARG A 172 -0.33 -7.70 -11.17
N ILE A 173 -0.88 -6.58 -11.64
CA ILE A 173 -0.38 -5.90 -12.86
C ILE A 173 1.05 -5.44 -12.62
N PHE A 174 1.29 -4.70 -11.52
CA PHE A 174 2.63 -4.24 -11.17
C PHE A 174 3.61 -5.39 -10.94
N GLU A 175 3.21 -6.45 -10.24
CA GLU A 175 4.06 -7.63 -10.04
C GLU A 175 4.36 -8.39 -11.34
N SER A 176 3.54 -8.21 -12.39
CA SER A 176 3.75 -8.83 -13.69
C SER A 176 4.67 -8.01 -14.60
N ASP A 177 4.60 -6.68 -14.55
CA ASP A 177 5.29 -5.81 -15.51
C ASP A 177 6.44 -5.00 -14.91
N TYR A 178 6.47 -4.79 -13.60
CA TYR A 178 7.45 -3.95 -12.88
C TYR A 178 7.70 -2.60 -13.56
N THR A 179 6.63 -1.92 -14.00
CA THR A 179 6.74 -0.59 -14.61
C THR A 179 6.48 0.53 -13.60
N SER A 180 7.15 1.68 -13.78
CA SER A 180 6.85 2.91 -13.04
C SER A 180 5.38 3.34 -13.17
N SER A 181 4.77 3.14 -14.34
CA SER A 181 3.36 3.48 -14.56
C SER A 181 2.41 2.61 -13.73
N SER A 182 2.63 1.29 -13.67
CA SER A 182 1.81 0.40 -12.87
C SER A 182 2.08 0.58 -11.37
N LEU A 183 3.31 0.95 -10.98
CA LEU A 183 3.66 1.31 -9.60
C LEU A 183 2.94 2.59 -9.13
N ASP A 184 2.97 3.66 -9.92
CA ASP A 184 2.24 4.91 -9.62
C ASP A 184 0.73 4.63 -9.48
N GLN A 185 0.17 3.83 -10.39
CA GLN A 185 -1.23 3.42 -10.30
C GLN A 185 -1.51 2.64 -9.01
N LEU A 186 -0.67 1.65 -8.68
CA LEU A 186 -0.80 0.86 -7.47
C LEU A 186 -0.70 1.73 -6.20
N TYR A 187 0.27 2.65 -6.16
CA TYR A 187 0.46 3.57 -5.05
C TYR A 187 -0.78 4.45 -4.82
N ARG A 188 -1.38 4.97 -5.90
CA ARG A 188 -2.63 5.74 -5.84
C ARG A 188 -3.79 4.90 -5.31
N TYR A 189 -3.90 3.64 -5.74
CA TYR A 189 -4.93 2.73 -5.22
C TYR A 189 -4.81 2.52 -3.71
N TYR A 190 -3.59 2.35 -3.19
CA TYR A 190 -3.40 2.29 -1.73
C TYR A 190 -3.81 3.58 -1.03
N GLY A 191 -3.54 4.75 -1.63
CA GLY A 191 -4.03 6.03 -1.12
C GLY A 191 -5.55 6.08 -1.01
N SER A 192 -6.25 5.76 -2.10
CA SER A 192 -7.71 5.70 -2.15
C SER A 192 -8.28 4.70 -1.14
N GLU A 193 -7.68 3.52 -1.00
CA GLU A 193 -8.12 2.48 -0.05
C GLU A 193 -7.99 2.95 1.39
N MET A 194 -6.90 3.61 1.75
CA MET A 194 -6.74 4.15 3.10
C MET A 194 -7.76 5.24 3.40
N ASP A 195 -8.09 6.08 2.42
CA ASP A 195 -9.14 7.09 2.56
C ASP A 195 -10.53 6.46 2.71
N ALA A 196 -10.87 5.46 1.88
CA ALA A 196 -12.12 4.70 1.95
C ALA A 196 -12.29 3.99 3.30
N LEU A 197 -11.25 3.32 3.79
CA LEU A 197 -11.24 2.73 5.15
C LEU A 197 -11.49 3.78 6.24
N GLY A 198 -11.02 5.02 6.05
CA GLY A 198 -11.30 6.11 6.96
C GLY A 198 -12.79 6.44 7.00
N THR A 199 -13.42 6.62 5.83
CA THR A 199 -14.87 6.88 5.72
C THR A 199 -15.69 5.72 6.27
N LEU A 200 -15.30 4.47 5.96
CA LEU A 200 -15.90 3.27 6.52
C LEU A 200 -15.91 3.28 8.05
N PHE A 201 -14.80 3.67 8.69
CA PHE A 201 -14.73 3.68 10.14
C PHE A 201 -15.45 4.86 10.78
N ASP A 202 -15.59 5.98 10.09
CA ASP A 202 -16.50 7.05 10.51
C ASP A 202 -17.97 6.56 10.48
N ALA A 203 -18.37 5.80 9.44
CA ALA A 203 -19.68 5.17 9.37
C ALA A 203 -19.89 4.10 10.45
N TYR A 204 -18.85 3.30 10.76
CA TYR A 204 -18.90 2.32 11.85
C TYR A 204 -19.13 2.97 13.22
N ASP A 205 -18.48 4.10 13.47
CA ASP A 205 -18.69 4.86 14.71
C ASP A 205 -20.09 5.45 14.78
N SER A 206 -20.61 5.98 13.67
CA SER A 206 -21.99 6.45 13.56
C SER A 206 -22.98 5.34 13.94
N PHE A 207 -22.89 4.18 13.28
CA PHE A 207 -23.70 3.00 13.58
C PHE A 207 -23.60 2.56 15.05
N SER A 208 -22.37 2.48 15.59
CA SER A 208 -22.17 2.06 16.98
C SER A 208 -22.78 3.04 17.99
N ASN A 209 -22.78 4.34 17.68
CA ASN A 209 -23.40 5.37 18.51
C ASN A 209 -24.93 5.23 18.46
N GLU A 210 -25.51 5.17 17.26
CA GLU A 210 -26.97 5.02 17.07
C GLU A 210 -27.50 3.73 17.72
N LEU A 211 -26.74 2.63 17.65
CA LEU A 211 -27.08 1.38 18.32
C LEU A 211 -27.14 1.57 19.84
N THR A 212 -26.16 2.27 20.40
CA THR A 212 -26.08 2.55 21.84
C THR A 212 -27.20 3.48 22.29
N GLU A 213 -27.55 4.48 21.48
CA GLU A 213 -28.67 5.38 21.74
C GLU A 213 -30.02 4.63 21.73
N LEU A 214 -30.25 3.77 20.73
CA LEU A 214 -31.44 2.94 20.69
C LEU A 214 -31.54 1.98 21.87
N GLN A 215 -30.43 1.32 22.23
CA GLN A 215 -30.37 0.45 23.41
C GLN A 215 -30.73 1.21 24.69
N SER A 216 -30.26 2.45 24.85
CA SER A 216 -30.60 3.32 25.98
C SER A 216 -32.09 3.68 26.00
N ARG A 217 -32.65 4.05 24.83
CA ARG A 217 -34.09 4.32 24.68
C ARG A 217 -34.91 3.11 25.09
N VAL A 218 -34.63 1.94 24.50
CA VAL A 218 -35.30 0.67 24.81
C VAL A 218 -35.27 0.36 26.31
N TYR A 219 -34.12 0.51 26.96
CA TYR A 219 -33.99 0.22 28.39
C TYR A 219 -34.85 1.15 29.27
N SER A 220 -35.04 2.40 28.84
CA SER A 220 -35.78 3.42 29.60
C SER A 220 -37.30 3.42 29.38
N THR A 221 -37.77 2.97 28.22
CA THR A 221 -39.18 3.09 27.81
C THR A 221 -39.91 1.76 27.74
N VAL A 222 -39.22 0.66 27.45
CA VAL A 222 -39.81 -0.67 27.33
C VAL A 222 -39.82 -1.34 28.71
N PRO A 223 -40.94 -1.92 29.17
CA PRO A 223 -41.02 -2.60 30.45
C PRO A 223 -40.25 -3.94 30.46
N ASP A 224 -39.77 -4.35 31.64
CA ASP A 224 -39.25 -5.69 31.86
C ASP A 224 -40.35 -6.76 31.59
N PRO A 225 -40.02 -7.90 30.96
CA PRO A 225 -38.67 -8.34 30.55
C PRO A 225 -38.27 -7.97 29.11
N ASP A 226 -39.16 -7.32 28.35
CA ASP A 226 -38.99 -7.13 26.91
C ASP A 226 -37.80 -6.23 26.58
N ASN A 227 -37.50 -5.24 27.44
CA ASN A 227 -36.32 -4.39 27.30
C ASN A 227 -35.00 -5.18 27.26
N LYS A 228 -34.85 -6.23 28.09
CA LYS A 228 -33.64 -7.07 28.14
C LYS A 228 -33.52 -7.90 26.87
N ASN A 229 -34.62 -8.50 26.44
CA ASN A 229 -34.66 -9.28 25.20
C ASN A 229 -34.31 -8.41 23.98
N LEU A 230 -34.86 -7.20 23.90
CA LEU A 230 -34.56 -6.26 22.83
C LEU A 230 -33.13 -5.74 22.91
N TYR A 231 -32.63 -5.45 24.12
CA TYR A 231 -31.25 -5.03 24.31
C TYR A 231 -30.26 -6.10 23.82
N GLU A 232 -30.47 -7.36 24.20
CA GLU A 232 -29.63 -8.49 23.76
C GLU A 232 -29.72 -8.71 22.24
N ALA A 233 -30.91 -8.58 21.65
CA ALA A 233 -31.10 -8.69 20.20
C ALA A 233 -30.38 -7.57 19.44
N LEU A 234 -30.43 -6.34 19.96
CA LEU A 234 -29.69 -5.20 19.41
C LEU A 234 -28.18 -5.37 19.59
N ASP A 235 -27.73 -5.87 20.74
CA ASP A 235 -26.29 -6.06 21.00
C ASP A 235 -25.67 -7.09 20.05
N ALA A 236 -26.44 -8.09 19.62
CA ALA A 236 -26.00 -9.04 18.61
C ALA A 236 -25.68 -8.38 17.24
N LEU A 237 -26.19 -7.18 16.95
CA LEU A 237 -25.88 -6.43 15.73
C LEU A 237 -24.53 -5.70 15.79
N ARG A 238 -23.93 -5.57 16.98
CA ARG A 238 -22.71 -4.78 17.22
C ARG A 238 -21.48 -5.40 16.54
N ASP A 239 -21.44 -6.72 16.42
CA ASP A 239 -20.40 -7.42 15.67
C ASP A 239 -20.69 -7.37 14.17
N VAL A 240 -19.85 -6.64 13.45
CA VAL A 240 -19.90 -6.50 12.00
C VAL A 240 -18.69 -7.15 11.32
N GLY A 241 -17.84 -7.85 12.08
CA GLY A 241 -16.62 -8.47 11.56
C GLY A 241 -15.44 -7.51 11.31
N LEU A 242 -15.56 -6.23 11.68
CA LEU A 242 -14.53 -5.21 11.43
C LEU A 242 -13.68 -4.84 12.66
N THR A 243 -13.97 -5.37 13.86
CA THR A 243 -13.38 -4.89 15.12
C THR A 243 -11.85 -4.89 15.14
N GLN A 244 -11.22 -5.94 14.62
CA GLN A 244 -9.76 -6.02 14.57
C GLN A 244 -9.16 -4.99 13.61
N LEU A 245 -9.76 -4.83 12.43
CA LEU A 245 -9.31 -3.89 11.43
C LEU A 245 -9.50 -2.44 11.91
N TYR A 246 -10.67 -2.15 12.50
CA TYR A 246 -11.00 -0.85 13.10
C TYR A 246 -10.00 -0.47 14.19
N SER A 247 -9.76 -1.36 15.17
CA SER A 247 -8.84 -1.10 16.29
C SER A 247 -7.43 -0.79 15.79
N LYS A 248 -6.95 -1.57 14.81
CA LYS A 248 -5.66 -1.37 14.17
C LYS A 248 -5.59 -0.04 13.44
N PHE A 249 -6.56 0.26 12.59
CA PHE A 249 -6.62 1.51 11.82
C PHE A 249 -6.68 2.75 12.71
N ARG A 250 -7.49 2.73 13.77
CA ARG A 250 -7.56 3.80 14.78
C ARG A 250 -6.20 4.03 15.46
N SER A 251 -5.45 2.96 15.73
CA SER A 251 -4.15 3.06 16.44
C SER A 251 -3.01 3.59 15.56
N SER A 252 -3.01 3.27 14.27
CA SER A 252 -1.91 3.58 13.34
C SER A 252 -2.19 4.77 12.43
N ASN A 253 -3.47 5.11 12.21
CA ASN A 253 -3.98 6.14 11.29
C ASN A 253 -3.19 6.17 9.97
N PRO A 254 -3.38 5.15 9.11
CA PRO A 254 -2.49 4.97 7.98
C PRO A 254 -2.58 6.07 6.92
N ARG A 255 -3.72 6.77 6.83
CA ARG A 255 -3.90 7.98 6.02
C ARG A 255 -2.92 9.08 6.40
N SER A 256 -2.85 9.41 7.69
CA SER A 256 -1.95 10.45 8.18
C SER A 256 -0.48 10.07 7.94
N THR A 257 -0.13 8.82 8.19
CA THR A 257 1.23 8.33 7.98
C THR A 257 1.61 8.33 6.49
N LEU A 258 0.72 7.92 5.58
CA LEU A 258 0.96 8.02 4.13
C LEU A 258 1.18 9.46 3.69
N SER A 259 0.38 10.41 4.18
CA SER A 259 0.58 11.84 3.89
C SER A 259 1.95 12.34 4.35
N VAL A 260 2.40 11.94 5.55
CA VAL A 260 3.74 12.26 6.06
C VAL A 260 4.83 11.64 5.19
N LEU A 261 4.67 10.38 4.77
CA LEU A 261 5.63 9.70 3.90
C LEU A 261 5.68 10.37 2.52
N GLN A 262 4.55 10.76 1.94
CA GLN A 262 4.51 11.49 0.68
C GLN A 262 5.25 12.83 0.79
N GLY A 263 5.05 13.56 1.89
CA GLY A 263 5.78 14.81 2.17
C GLY A 263 7.29 14.66 2.38
N ARG A 264 7.78 13.43 2.61
CA ARG A 264 9.23 13.13 2.76
C ARG A 264 9.90 12.67 1.46
N LYS A 265 9.12 12.32 0.44
CA LYS A 265 9.61 11.75 -0.82
C LYS A 265 10.71 12.60 -1.46
N GLU A 266 10.45 13.89 -1.68
CA GLU A 266 11.40 14.79 -2.35
C GLU A 266 12.74 14.91 -1.59
N ASN A 267 12.69 15.00 -0.26
CA ASN A 267 13.89 15.06 0.58
C ASN A 267 14.67 13.74 0.52
N TRP A 268 13.98 12.61 0.63
CA TRP A 268 14.63 11.30 0.52
C TRP A 268 15.29 11.10 -0.85
N VAL A 269 14.62 11.49 -1.93
CA VAL A 269 15.16 11.43 -3.30
C VAL A 269 16.41 12.30 -3.42
N LYS A 270 16.30 13.56 -3.00
CA LYS A 270 17.41 14.52 -3.06
C LYS A 270 18.62 14.05 -2.26
N ASP A 271 18.41 13.59 -1.03
CA ASP A 271 19.49 13.12 -0.15
C ASP A 271 20.15 11.85 -0.70
N SER A 272 19.36 10.95 -1.29
CA SER A 272 19.84 9.71 -1.92
C SER A 272 20.72 9.98 -3.14
N VAL A 273 20.29 10.85 -4.04
CA VAL A 273 21.04 11.24 -5.25
C VAL A 273 22.30 12.02 -4.88
N ALA A 274 22.22 12.93 -3.90
CA ALA A 274 23.38 13.67 -3.41
C ALA A 274 24.44 12.75 -2.80
N SER A 275 24.02 11.77 -1.99
CA SER A 275 24.93 10.80 -1.38
C SER A 275 25.60 9.91 -2.42
N PHE A 276 24.86 9.43 -3.42
CA PHE A 276 25.43 8.68 -4.54
C PHE A 276 26.49 9.51 -5.29
N THR A 277 26.14 10.76 -5.64
CA THR A 277 27.04 11.69 -6.34
C THR A 277 28.32 11.93 -5.54
N TYR A 278 28.20 12.16 -4.24
CA TYR A 278 29.35 12.34 -3.34
C TYR A 278 30.26 11.09 -3.32
N ARG A 279 29.67 9.90 -3.16
CA ARG A 279 30.43 8.64 -3.10
C ARG A 279 31.13 8.33 -4.41
N ARG A 280 30.45 8.55 -5.54
CA ARG A 280 31.07 8.46 -6.87
C ARG A 280 32.29 9.37 -6.98
N ASN A 281 32.14 10.67 -6.67
CA ASN A 281 33.25 11.62 -6.75
C ASN A 281 34.45 11.20 -5.87
N ARG A 282 34.18 10.60 -4.71
CA ARG A 282 35.22 10.05 -3.83
C ARG A 282 35.93 8.84 -4.44
N ILE A 283 35.20 7.92 -5.07
CA ILE A 283 35.76 6.75 -5.75
C ILE A 283 36.60 7.19 -6.95
N ASP A 284 36.05 8.06 -7.81
CA ASP A 284 36.71 8.57 -9.01
C ASP A 284 38.02 9.31 -8.67
N SER A 285 38.00 10.14 -7.62
CA SER A 285 39.20 10.84 -7.14
C SER A 285 40.24 9.88 -6.56
N THR A 286 39.84 8.88 -5.77
CA THR A 286 40.76 7.88 -5.21
C THR A 286 41.43 7.05 -6.31
N ALA A 287 40.68 6.67 -7.34
CA ALA A 287 41.21 5.96 -8.51
C ALA A 287 42.26 6.81 -9.24
N LEU A 288 42.01 8.10 -9.45
CA LEU A 288 42.97 9.03 -10.08
C LEU A 288 44.28 9.15 -9.26
N TYR A 289 44.20 9.31 -7.94
CA TYR A 289 45.39 9.38 -7.08
C TYR A 289 46.20 8.08 -7.08
N SER A 290 45.54 6.92 -7.15
CA SER A 290 46.23 5.62 -7.20
C SER A 290 47.03 5.43 -8.49
N VAL A 291 46.55 5.96 -9.62
CA VAL A 291 47.23 5.94 -10.91
C VAL A 291 48.42 6.91 -10.94
N GLU A 292 48.30 8.08 -10.32
CA GLU A 292 49.42 9.03 -10.23
C GLU A 292 50.56 8.48 -9.37
N ILE A 293 50.28 7.85 -8.22
CA ILE A 293 51.32 7.23 -7.38
C ILE A 293 52.05 6.08 -8.11
N GLN A 294 51.37 5.34 -8.99
CA GLN A 294 52.01 4.32 -9.82
C GLN A 294 52.85 4.88 -10.98
N ARG A 295 52.64 6.15 -11.38
CA ARG A 295 53.47 6.81 -12.41
C ARG A 295 54.74 7.44 -11.84
N PHE A 296 54.80 7.67 -10.52
CA PHE A 296 55.93 8.26 -9.82
C PHE A 296 56.81 7.24 -9.08
N ASN A 297 56.45 5.96 -9.10
CA ASN A 297 57.27 4.83 -8.64
C ASN A 297 57.75 3.99 -9.83
#